data_AF-A0A7K4MXE5-F1
#
_entry.id   AF-A0A7K4MXE5-F1
#
_cell.length_a   1.000
_cell.length_b   1.000
_cell.length_c   1.000
_cell.angle_alpha   90.00
_cell.angle_beta   90.00
_cell.angle_gamma   90.00
#
_symmetry.space_group_name_H-M   'P 1'
#
loop_
_entity.id
_entity.type
_entity.pdbx_description
1 polymer ?
#
loop_
_entity_poly.entity_id
_entity_poly.type
_entity_poly.pdbx_seq_one_letter_code
_entity_poly.pdbx_strand_id
1 'polypeptide(L)'
;MEINININELREKKIFVGTPMYGGMCHGMYTKASCDLATTATKYGMDVKFFYLFNESLITSARNYLTDEFLRSPYTHLMFIDSDINFNPQDVLAIASLCNEDKPIIGAPYPKKCIAWEKVRNAVDAGLGDENPTDLEKFTGDFVFNPVEGTTQIKIDEPTEVLEVGTGFVMIARSL
;
A
#
# COMPACT_ATOMS: atom_id res chain seq x y z
N MET A 1 -16.13 0.24 -8.06
CA MET A 1 -16.12 -1.23 -8.14
C MET A 1 -16.50 -1.81 -6.79
N GLU A 2 -17.57 -2.59 -6.74
CA GLU A 2 -17.79 -3.52 -5.64
C GLU A 2 -16.99 -4.78 -5.94
N ILE A 3 -15.86 -4.96 -5.25
CA ILE A 3 -15.09 -6.20 -5.36
C ILE A 3 -15.85 -7.24 -4.55
N ASN A 4 -16.55 -8.14 -5.23
CA ASN A 4 -17.18 -9.28 -4.58
C ASN A 4 -16.12 -10.35 -4.34
N ILE A 5 -15.52 -10.33 -3.14
CA ILE A 5 -14.41 -11.21 -2.83
C ILE A 5 -14.93 -12.56 -2.33
N ASN A 6 -14.57 -13.64 -3.02
CA ASN A 6 -14.78 -14.99 -2.53
C ASN A 6 -13.89 -15.27 -1.32
N ILE A 7 -14.49 -15.41 -0.15
CA ILE A 7 -13.77 -15.61 1.10
C ILE A 7 -12.94 -16.90 1.10
N ASN A 8 -13.35 -17.93 0.35
CA ASN A 8 -12.62 -19.18 0.30
C ASN A 8 -11.31 -19.03 -0.48
N GLU A 9 -11.34 -18.29 -1.59
CA GLU A 9 -10.12 -17.97 -2.36
C GLU A 9 -9.16 -17.11 -1.53
N LEU A 10 -9.66 -16.14 -0.77
CA LEU A 10 -8.82 -15.35 0.13
C LEU A 10 -8.10 -16.18 1.19
N ARG A 11 -8.73 -17.25 1.69
CA ARG A 11 -8.10 -18.11 2.71
C ARG A 11 -6.89 -18.88 2.18
N GLU A 12 -6.81 -19.08 0.87
CA GLU A 12 -5.64 -19.68 0.22
C GLU A 12 -4.47 -18.69 0.13
N LYS A 13 -4.77 -17.39 0.15
CA LYS A 13 -3.80 -16.28 0.11
C LYS A 13 -3.18 -16.07 1.49
N LYS A 14 -2.08 -16.77 1.76
CA LYS A 14 -1.24 -16.55 2.96
C LYS A 14 -0.38 -15.28 2.79
N ILE A 15 -0.66 -14.23 3.56
CA ILE A 15 -0.01 -12.92 3.43
C ILE A 15 1.08 -12.73 4.49
N PHE A 16 2.30 -12.43 4.05
CA PHE A 16 3.41 -11.98 4.87
C PHE A 16 3.53 -10.46 4.75
N VAL A 17 3.15 -9.74 5.79
CA VAL A 17 3.31 -8.29 5.88
C VAL A 17 4.73 -7.98 6.36
N GLY A 18 5.54 -7.40 5.48
CA GLY A 18 6.89 -6.95 5.77
C GLY A 18 6.92 -5.44 5.98
N THR A 19 7.30 -4.99 7.17
CA THR A 19 7.37 -3.56 7.50
C THR A 19 8.75 -3.19 8.00
N PRO A 20 9.49 -2.36 7.25
CA PRO A 20 10.74 -1.77 7.73
C PRO A 20 10.43 -0.64 8.72
N MET A 21 11.10 -0.64 9.87
CA MET A 21 10.95 0.37 10.93
C MET A 21 12.31 0.99 11.28
N TYR A 22 12.64 2.09 10.59
CA TYR A 22 13.84 2.87 10.90
C TYR A 22 13.78 3.38 12.34
N GLY A 23 14.84 3.11 13.13
CA GLY A 23 14.90 3.48 14.55
C GLY A 23 13.76 2.91 15.41
N GLY A 24 13.10 1.84 14.97
CA GLY A 24 11.92 1.30 15.67
C GLY A 24 10.67 2.19 15.59
N MET A 25 10.65 3.18 14.70
CA MET A 25 9.52 4.10 14.57
C MET A 25 8.29 3.38 14.00
N CYS A 26 7.20 3.45 14.76
CA CYS A 26 5.90 2.89 14.41
C CYS A 26 4.85 3.99 14.56
N HIS A 27 4.26 4.45 13.45
CA HIS A 27 3.33 5.57 13.47
C HIS A 27 1.95 5.10 13.94
N GLY A 28 1.28 5.90 14.77
CA GLY A 28 0.02 5.49 15.42
C GLY A 28 -1.07 5.05 14.43
N MET A 29 -1.15 5.70 13.27
CA MET A 29 -2.11 5.34 12.21
C MET A 29 -1.80 3.96 11.61
N TYR A 30 -0.52 3.69 11.31
CA TYR A 30 -0.06 2.37 10.85
C TYR A 30 -0.32 1.29 11.92
N THR A 31 -0.03 1.57 13.19
CA THR A 31 -0.26 0.63 14.30
C THR A 31 -1.73 0.24 14.38
N LYS A 32 -2.63 1.24 14.37
CA LYS A 32 -4.07 1.00 14.37
C LYS A 32 -4.49 0.14 13.17
N ALA A 33 -4.09 0.53 11.96
CA ALA A 33 -4.44 -0.18 10.74
C ALA A 33 -3.93 -1.64 10.73
N SER A 34 -2.74 -1.89 11.28
CA SER A 34 -2.16 -3.24 11.41
C SER A 34 -2.95 -4.11 12.38
N CYS A 35 -3.36 -3.56 13.54
CA CYS A 35 -4.23 -4.26 14.48
C CYS A 35 -5.61 -4.56 13.86
N ASP A 36 -6.18 -3.61 13.13
CA ASP A 36 -7.45 -3.77 12.45
C ASP A 36 -7.34 -4.84 11.34
N LEU A 37 -6.21 -4.90 10.62
CA LEU A 37 -5.94 -5.93 9.62
C LEU A 37 -5.80 -7.31 10.25
N ALA A 38 -5.04 -7.47 11.32
CA ALA A 38 -4.93 -8.73 12.04
C ALA A 38 -6.29 -9.24 12.53
N THR A 39 -7.11 -8.35 13.09
CA THR A 39 -8.47 -8.66 13.55
C THR A 39 -9.37 -9.06 12.39
N THR A 40 -9.34 -8.32 11.28
CA THR A 40 -10.15 -8.58 10.09
C THR A 40 -9.76 -9.90 9.43
N ALA A 41 -8.46 -10.17 9.29
CA ALA A 41 -7.94 -11.42 8.76
C ALA A 41 -8.40 -12.61 9.60
N THR A 42 -8.30 -12.50 10.94
CA THR A 42 -8.77 -13.54 11.87
C THR A 42 -10.27 -13.79 11.72
N LYS A 43 -11.09 -12.72 11.65
CA LYS A 43 -12.54 -12.82 11.45
C LYS A 43 -12.89 -13.60 10.17
N TYR A 44 -12.10 -13.41 9.12
CA TYR A 44 -12.31 -14.08 7.84
C TYR A 44 -11.59 -15.43 7.70
N GLY A 45 -10.79 -15.83 8.69
CA GLY A 45 -10.03 -17.07 8.69
C GLY A 45 -8.82 -17.04 7.74
N MET A 46 -8.29 -15.85 7.45
CA MET A 46 -7.10 -15.67 6.63
C MET A 46 -5.82 -15.81 7.46
N ASP A 47 -4.76 -16.31 6.83
CA ASP A 47 -3.43 -16.40 7.41
C ASP A 47 -2.61 -15.16 7.04
N VAL A 48 -2.48 -14.24 8.00
CA VAL A 48 -1.69 -13.01 7.87
C VAL A 48 -0.65 -12.96 8.97
N LYS A 49 0.62 -12.85 8.58
CA LYS A 49 1.75 -12.67 9.51
C LYS A 49 2.38 -11.31 9.33
N PHE A 50 2.63 -10.63 10.44
CA PHE A 50 3.43 -9.42 10.45
C PHE A 50 4.88 -9.74 10.81
N PHE A 51 5.81 -9.16 10.06
CA PHE A 51 7.23 -9.20 10.34
C PHE A 51 7.80 -7.79 10.30
N TYR A 52 8.35 -7.36 11.44
CA TYR A 52 8.91 -6.02 11.63
C TYR A 52 10.42 -6.10 11.63
N LEU A 53 11.05 -5.41 10.67
CA LEU A 53 12.51 -5.28 10.63
C LEU A 53 12.91 -3.94 11.23
N PHE A 54 13.67 -3.98 12.32
CA PHE A 54 14.10 -2.79 13.03
C PHE A 54 15.55 -2.42 12.68
N ASN A 55 15.84 -1.12 12.75
CA ASN A 55 17.20 -0.58 12.78
C ASN A 55 18.08 -0.88 11.55
N GLU A 56 17.44 -1.06 10.38
CA GLU A 56 18.16 -1.04 9.12
C GLU A 56 18.26 0.40 8.59
N SER A 57 19.45 0.78 8.12
CA SER A 57 19.75 2.16 7.72
C SER A 57 19.31 2.48 6.30
N LEU A 58 19.26 1.48 5.42
CA LEU A 58 18.89 1.67 4.02
C LEU A 58 17.63 0.87 3.67
N ILE A 59 16.62 1.56 3.13
CA ILE A 59 15.32 0.97 2.83
C ILE A 59 15.40 -0.20 1.83
N THR A 60 16.32 -0.15 0.86
CA THR A 60 16.52 -1.24 -0.10
C THR A 60 17.11 -2.48 0.58
N SER A 61 18.09 -2.32 1.47
CA SER A 61 18.59 -3.41 2.31
C SER A 61 17.49 -3.99 3.20
N ALA A 62 16.67 -3.13 3.81
CA ALA A 62 15.58 -3.55 4.68
C ALA A 62 14.57 -4.44 3.93
N ARG A 63 14.16 -4.01 2.73
CA ARG A 63 13.23 -4.78 1.88
C ARG A 63 13.87 -6.07 1.36
N ASN A 64 15.18 -6.11 1.14
CA ASN A 64 15.89 -7.35 0.79
C ASN A 64 15.84 -8.36 1.94
N TYR A 65 16.11 -7.94 3.19
CA TYR A 65 16.01 -8.84 4.35
C TYR A 65 14.58 -9.33 4.60
N LEU A 66 13.59 -8.44 4.45
CA LEU A 66 12.17 -8.82 4.53
C LEU A 66 11.80 -9.84 3.44
N THR A 67 12.30 -9.66 2.22
CA THR A 67 12.12 -10.62 1.13
C THR A 67 12.78 -11.95 1.45
N ASP A 68 14.00 -11.96 2.00
CA ASP A 68 14.69 -13.19 2.39
C ASP A 68 13.92 -13.97 3.47
N GLU A 69 13.43 -13.29 4.51
CA GLU A 69 12.56 -13.89 5.53
C GLU A 69 11.26 -14.42 4.94
N PHE A 70 10.66 -13.69 3.99
CA PHE A 70 9.49 -14.15 3.26
C PHE A 70 9.78 -15.42 2.46
N LEU A 71 10.88 -15.49 1.70
CA LEU A 71 11.25 -16.63 0.87
C LEU A 71 11.49 -17.90 1.69
N ARG A 72 11.99 -17.77 2.92
CA ARG A 72 12.15 -18.88 3.89
C ARG A 72 10.84 -19.32 4.56
N SER A 73 9.75 -18.60 4.34
CA SER A 73 8.44 -18.85 4.95
C SER A 73 7.49 -19.61 4.00
N PRO A 74 6.40 -20.21 4.50
CA PRO A 74 5.39 -20.87 3.66
C PRO A 74 4.33 -19.90 3.09
N TYR A 75 4.53 -18.58 3.22
CA TYR A 75 3.57 -17.57 2.77
C TYR A 75 3.59 -17.42 1.26
N THR A 76 2.45 -17.04 0.67
CA THR A 76 2.27 -17.00 -0.79
C THR A 76 2.35 -15.58 -1.34
N HIS A 77 2.08 -14.57 -0.51
CA HIS A 77 2.06 -13.16 -0.90
C HIS A 77 2.92 -12.36 0.08
N LEU A 78 3.84 -11.56 -0.43
CA LEU A 78 4.60 -10.57 0.33
C LEU A 78 3.88 -9.23 0.19
N MET A 79 3.46 -8.64 1.31
CA MET A 79 2.86 -7.32 1.38
C MET A 79 3.82 -6.37 2.07
N PHE A 80 4.48 -5.48 1.32
CA PHE A 80 5.23 -4.39 1.92
C PHE A 80 4.28 -3.30 2.39
N ILE A 81 4.44 -2.89 3.66
CA ILE A 81 3.76 -1.72 4.23
C ILE A 81 4.80 -0.91 5.00
N ASP A 82 5.10 0.31 4.56
CA ASP A 82 5.98 1.23 5.30
C ASP A 82 5.30 1.69 6.60
N SER A 83 6.07 1.87 7.67
CA SER A 83 5.52 2.13 9.02
C SER A 83 4.86 3.51 9.20
N ASP A 84 4.91 4.37 8.19
CA ASP A 84 4.29 5.69 8.12
C ASP A 84 3.07 5.75 7.18
N ILE A 85 2.64 4.61 6.62
CA ILE A 85 1.45 4.53 5.77
C ILE A 85 0.23 4.11 6.58
N ASN A 86 -0.82 4.94 6.49
CA ASN A 86 -2.15 4.57 6.94
C ASN A 86 -2.90 3.84 5.82
N PHE A 87 -3.69 2.83 6.17
CA PHE A 87 -4.43 2.02 5.19
C PHE A 87 -5.72 1.46 5.77
N ASN A 88 -6.66 1.08 4.90
CA ASN A 88 -7.83 0.30 5.30
C ASN A 88 -7.50 -1.19 5.16
N PRO A 89 -7.78 -2.05 6.17
CA PRO A 89 -7.63 -3.50 6.05
C PRO A 89 -8.26 -4.10 4.81
N GLN A 90 -9.42 -3.57 4.39
CA GLN A 90 -10.12 -4.07 3.21
C GLN A 90 -9.32 -3.87 1.91
N ASP A 91 -8.47 -2.84 1.85
CA ASP A 91 -7.63 -2.59 0.68
C ASP A 91 -6.57 -3.69 0.53
N VAL A 92 -6.00 -4.17 1.65
CA VAL A 92 -5.05 -5.29 1.64
C VAL A 92 -5.72 -6.58 1.17
N LEU A 93 -6.96 -6.83 1.61
CA LEU A 93 -7.73 -8.00 1.19
C LEU A 93 -8.14 -7.92 -0.28
N ALA A 94 -8.57 -6.75 -0.74
CA ALA A 94 -8.87 -6.49 -2.14
C ALA A 94 -7.64 -6.74 -3.02
N ILE A 95 -6.48 -6.21 -2.64
CA ILE A 95 -5.22 -6.45 -3.35
C ILE A 95 -4.89 -7.94 -3.35
N ALA A 96 -5.04 -8.66 -2.24
CA ALA A 96 -4.82 -10.10 -2.18
C ALA A 96 -5.73 -10.91 -3.13
N SER A 97 -6.98 -10.47 -3.31
CA SER A 97 -7.91 -11.10 -4.25
C SER A 97 -7.53 -10.86 -5.71
N LEU A 98 -6.92 -9.71 -6.01
CA LEU A 98 -6.52 -9.32 -7.36
C LEU A 98 -5.11 -9.80 -7.73
N CYS A 99 -4.25 -10.02 -6.72
CA CYS A 99 -2.86 -10.41 -6.90
C CYS A 99 -2.77 -11.93 -7.16
N ASN A 100 -2.42 -12.28 -8.39
CA ASN A 100 -2.40 -13.65 -8.90
C ASN A 100 -1.35 -13.78 -10.01
N GLU A 101 -1.32 -14.90 -10.73
CA GLU A 101 -0.31 -15.16 -11.77
C GLU A 101 -0.37 -14.15 -12.93
N ASP A 102 -1.56 -13.64 -13.28
CA ASP A 102 -1.73 -12.62 -14.32
C ASP A 102 -1.32 -11.22 -13.84
N LYS A 103 -1.46 -10.96 -12.54
CA LYS A 103 -1.14 -9.69 -11.86
C LYS A 103 -0.28 -9.96 -10.63
N PRO A 104 0.98 -10.39 -10.81
CA PRO A 104 1.82 -10.88 -9.71
C PRO A 104 2.32 -9.75 -8.81
N ILE A 105 2.20 -8.49 -9.24
CA ILE A 105 2.59 -7.32 -8.48
C ILE A 105 1.45 -6.31 -8.56
N ILE A 106 0.93 -5.91 -7.41
CA ILE A 106 -0.11 -4.88 -7.30
C ILE A 106 0.28 -3.91 -6.19
N GLY A 107 0.51 -2.65 -6.56
CA GLY A 107 0.71 -1.56 -5.61
C GLY A 107 -0.53 -0.70 -5.47
N ALA A 108 -0.78 -0.18 -4.27
CA ALA A 108 -1.77 0.88 -4.09
C ALA A 108 -1.06 2.24 -4.08
N PRO A 109 -1.58 3.25 -4.79
CA PRO A 109 -1.01 4.58 -4.74
C PRO A 109 -1.22 5.19 -3.35
N TYR A 110 -0.17 5.81 -2.82
CA TYR A 110 -0.20 6.61 -1.61
C TYR A 110 0.46 7.97 -1.88
N PRO A 111 0.12 9.02 -1.11
CA PRO A 111 0.69 10.35 -1.33
C PRO A 111 2.19 10.38 -1.08
N LYS A 112 2.92 11.15 -1.90
CA LYS A 112 4.31 11.52 -1.68
C LYS A 112 4.41 12.36 -0.40
N LYS A 113 5.58 12.29 0.26
CA LYS A 113 5.89 13.14 1.42
C LYS A 113 6.10 14.61 1.06
N CYS A 114 6.41 14.89 -0.20
CA CYS A 114 6.60 16.24 -0.70
C CYS A 114 5.24 16.90 -0.97
N ILE A 115 5.13 18.16 -0.59
CA ILE A 115 3.96 18.99 -0.91
C ILE A 115 4.12 19.47 -2.36
N ALA A 116 3.09 19.24 -3.16
CA ALA A 116 2.93 19.79 -4.51
C ALA A 116 2.60 21.28 -4.45
N TRP A 117 3.58 22.11 -4.09
CA TRP A 117 3.40 23.54 -3.83
C TRP A 117 2.80 24.30 -5.02
N GLU A 118 3.07 23.86 -6.25
CA GLU A 118 2.48 24.42 -7.45
C GLU A 118 0.96 24.21 -7.51
N LYS A 119 0.46 23.05 -7.07
CA LYS A 119 -0.99 22.77 -7.00
C LYS A 119 -1.64 23.58 -5.90
N VAL A 120 -0.99 23.68 -4.74
CA VAL A 120 -1.45 24.52 -3.63
C VAL A 120 -1.58 25.98 -4.08
N ARG A 121 -0.54 26.53 -4.73
CA ARG A 121 -0.59 27.90 -5.26
C ARG A 121 -1.74 28.08 -6.25
N ASN A 122 -1.89 27.16 -7.21
CA ASN A 122 -2.98 27.27 -8.19
C ASN A 122 -4.37 27.18 -7.53
N ALA A 123 -4.53 26.40 -6.46
CA ALA A 123 -5.77 26.33 -5.70
C ALA A 123 -6.07 27.62 -4.94
N VAL A 124 -5.04 28.26 -4.37
CA VAL A 124 -5.13 29.60 -3.76
C VAL A 124 -5.54 30.63 -4.81
N ASP A 125 -4.87 30.67 -5.96
CA ASP A 125 -5.18 31.60 -7.05
C ASP A 125 -6.61 31.43 -7.59
N ALA A 126 -7.19 30.23 -7.45
CA ALA A 126 -8.56 29.90 -7.82
C ALA A 126 -9.59 30.17 -6.69
N GLY A 127 -9.17 30.71 -5.54
CA GLY A 127 -10.04 31.01 -4.40
C GLY A 127 -10.53 29.78 -3.62
N LEU A 128 -9.95 28.60 -3.85
CA LEU A 128 -10.41 27.33 -3.27
C LEU A 128 -10.09 27.19 -1.77
N GLY A 129 -9.39 28.15 -1.18
CA GLY A 129 -9.10 28.23 0.25
C GLY A 129 -9.66 29.48 0.94
N ASP A 130 -10.46 30.30 0.24
CA ASP A 130 -10.91 31.61 0.74
C ASP A 130 -11.92 31.49 1.89
N GLU A 131 -12.85 30.54 1.81
CA GLU A 131 -13.81 30.26 2.89
C GLU A 131 -13.16 29.50 4.04
N ASN A 132 -12.30 28.54 3.72
CA ASN A 132 -11.59 27.72 4.70
C ASN A 132 -10.19 27.30 4.18
N PRO A 133 -9.11 27.81 4.79
CA PRO A 133 -7.74 27.45 4.39
C PRO A 133 -7.43 25.96 4.46
N THR A 134 -8.12 25.17 5.30
CA THR A 134 -7.85 23.72 5.40
C THR A 134 -8.26 22.94 4.15
N ASP A 135 -9.11 23.50 3.29
CA ASP A 135 -9.46 22.86 2.01
C ASP A 135 -8.25 22.71 1.08
N LEU A 136 -7.20 23.52 1.28
CA LEU A 136 -5.95 23.40 0.53
C LEU A 136 -5.24 22.07 0.75
N GLU A 137 -5.50 21.36 1.86
CA GLU A 137 -4.94 20.03 2.13
C GLU A 137 -5.23 19.03 1.00
N LYS A 138 -6.39 19.16 0.33
CA LYS A 138 -6.82 18.32 -0.80
C LYS A 138 -5.95 18.48 -2.05
N PHE A 139 -5.15 19.56 -2.13
CA PHE A 139 -4.32 19.91 -3.28
C PHE A 139 -2.83 19.73 -3.02
N THR A 140 -2.45 19.21 -1.85
CA THR A 140 -1.04 19.04 -1.46
C THR A 140 -0.38 17.80 -2.08
N GLY A 141 -1.17 16.85 -2.57
CA GLY A 141 -0.70 15.52 -2.91
C GLY A 141 -0.28 15.33 -4.37
N ASP A 142 0.86 14.66 -4.53
CA ASP A 142 1.17 13.80 -5.66
C ASP A 142 1.16 12.35 -5.20
N PHE A 143 0.89 11.40 -6.08
CA PHE A 143 0.85 9.98 -5.75
C PHE A 143 2.08 9.24 -6.32
N VAL A 144 2.47 8.14 -5.66
CA VAL A 144 3.65 7.35 -6.04
C VAL A 144 3.28 6.27 -7.06
N PHE A 145 3.06 6.67 -8.32
CA PHE A 145 2.99 5.77 -9.47
C PHE A 145 3.23 6.54 -10.78
N ASN A 146 3.70 5.86 -11.83
CA ASN A 146 3.74 6.41 -13.18
C ASN A 146 2.92 5.54 -14.14
N PRO A 147 1.92 6.09 -14.82
CA PRO A 147 1.15 5.34 -15.80
C PRO A 147 1.98 5.03 -17.05
N VAL A 148 1.55 4.03 -17.83
CA VAL A 148 2.16 3.71 -19.13
C VAL A 148 2.01 4.84 -20.13
N GLU A 149 2.95 4.93 -21.08
CA GLU A 149 2.95 5.97 -22.11
C GLU A 149 1.62 5.99 -22.88
N GLY A 150 1.07 7.18 -23.12
CA GLY A 150 -0.22 7.35 -23.78
C GLY A 150 -1.46 7.23 -22.87
N THR A 151 -1.29 6.93 -21.57
CA THR A 151 -2.40 6.95 -20.61
C THR A 151 -2.89 8.37 -20.35
N THR A 152 -4.09 8.70 -20.82
CA THR A 152 -4.72 10.02 -20.59
C THR A 152 -5.76 10.01 -19.47
N GLN A 153 -6.25 8.83 -19.10
CA GLN A 153 -7.30 8.64 -18.10
C GLN A 153 -7.04 7.33 -17.35
N ILE A 154 -7.37 7.32 -16.06
CA ILE A 154 -7.25 6.16 -15.18
C ILE A 154 -8.60 5.96 -14.52
N LYS A 155 -9.15 4.75 -14.64
CA LYS A 155 -10.34 4.39 -13.89
C LYS A 155 -9.92 4.06 -12.46
N ILE A 156 -10.52 4.76 -11.51
CA ILE A 156 -10.19 4.62 -10.07
C ILE A 156 -10.64 3.26 -9.53
N ASP A 157 -11.56 2.60 -10.24
CA ASP A 157 -12.22 1.40 -9.77
C ASP A 157 -11.68 0.10 -10.36
N GLU A 158 -10.67 0.13 -11.22
CA GLU A 158 -10.01 -1.09 -11.72
C GLU A 158 -8.48 -0.95 -11.67
N PRO A 159 -7.73 -2.05 -11.47
CA PRO A 159 -6.28 -2.02 -11.59
C PRO A 159 -5.84 -1.50 -12.96
N THR A 160 -4.90 -0.56 -12.97
CA THR A 160 -4.35 0.03 -14.18
C THR A 160 -2.87 -0.33 -14.29
N GLU A 161 -2.40 -0.59 -15.51
CA GLU A 161 -1.00 -0.88 -15.79
C GLU A 161 -0.14 0.38 -15.60
N VAL A 162 1.02 0.20 -14.96
CA VAL A 162 1.93 1.28 -14.60
C VAL A 162 3.37 0.88 -14.91
N LEU A 163 4.21 1.86 -15.24
CA LEU A 163 5.65 1.66 -15.43
C LEU A 163 6.36 1.43 -14.10
N GLU A 164 5.92 2.16 -13.07
CA GLU A 164 6.44 2.02 -11.71
C GLU A 164 5.36 2.33 -10.68
N VAL A 165 5.50 1.71 -9.51
CA VAL A 165 4.67 1.96 -8.32
C VAL A 165 5.55 2.04 -7.08
N GLY A 166 5.10 2.82 -6.11
CA GLY A 166 5.74 2.88 -4.80
C GLY A 166 5.80 1.53 -4.11
N THR A 167 6.94 1.22 -3.51
CA THR A 167 7.18 -0.06 -2.80
C THR A 167 6.84 -0.02 -1.32
N GLY A 168 6.26 1.09 -0.84
CA GLY A 168 5.79 1.24 0.53
C GLY A 168 4.41 0.63 0.77
N PHE A 169 3.63 0.37 -0.27
CA PHE A 169 2.34 -0.32 -0.17
C PHE A 169 2.12 -1.19 -1.40
N VAL A 170 2.79 -2.35 -1.44
CA VAL A 170 2.80 -3.23 -2.61
C VAL A 170 2.71 -4.69 -2.20
N MET A 171 1.87 -5.43 -2.91
CA MET A 171 1.77 -6.88 -2.79
C MET A 171 2.45 -7.56 -3.96
N ILE A 172 3.23 -8.60 -3.66
CA ILE A 172 3.96 -9.42 -4.60
C ILE A 172 3.56 -10.88 -4.37
N ALA A 173 3.00 -11.53 -5.38
CA ALA A 173 2.75 -12.96 -5.38
C ALA A 173 4.07 -13.72 -5.54
N ARG A 174 4.24 -14.80 -4.78
CA ARG A 174 5.32 -15.75 -5.00
C ARG A 174 5.07 -16.47 -6.32
N SER A 175 6.06 -16.50 -7.21
CA SER A 175 6.05 -17.43 -8.33
C SER A 175 6.15 -18.86 -7.78
N LEU A 176 5.15 -19.68 -8.10
CA LEU A 176 5.17 -21.12 -7.81
C LEU A 176 6.27 -21.83 -8.60
#